data_AF-A0AAW1HDR8-F1
#
_entry.id   AF-A0AAW1HDR8-F1
#
_cell.length_a   1.000
_cell.length_b   1.000
_cell.length_c   1.000
_cell.angle_alpha   90.00
_cell.angle_beta   90.00
_cell.angle_gamma   90.00
#
_symmetry.space_group_name_H-M   'P 1'
#
loop_
_entity.id
_entity.type
_entity.pdbx_description
1 polymer ?
#
loop_
_entity_poly.entity_id
_entity_poly.type
_entity_poly.pdbx_seq_one_letter_code
_entity_poly.pdbx_strand_id
1 'polypeptide(L)' 'MKSSLTSSFFFALLLVLSFGMKRGEAQYQVCSYGTVEMERCSIAECTSQCHDKVPRSTGKCIAIDTCCCVTRAKFRH' A
#
# COMPACT_ATOMS: atom_id res chain seq x y z
N MET A 1 45.57 27.95 7.20
CA MET A 1 44.39 28.27 6.36
C MET A 1 44.51 27.48 5.07
N LYS A 2 43.56 26.72 4.55
CA LYS A 2 42.24 26.27 5.00
C LYS A 2 41.89 25.09 4.07
N SER A 3 41.57 23.94 4.64
CA SER A 3 40.46 23.09 4.21
C SER A 3 40.39 22.64 2.74
N SER A 4 41.07 21.53 2.40
CA SER A 4 40.78 20.81 1.15
C SER A 4 40.41 19.33 1.32
N LEU A 5 40.41 18.78 2.54
CA LEU A 5 40.21 17.33 2.74
C LEU A 5 38.77 16.91 3.08
N THR A 6 37.83 17.85 3.17
CA THR A 6 36.44 17.56 3.56
C THR A 6 35.49 17.46 2.38
N SER A 7 35.90 17.81 1.16
CA SER A 7 34.96 17.90 0.03
C SER A 7 34.48 16.54 -0.48
N SER A 8 35.39 15.56 -0.62
CA SER A 8 35.07 14.27 -1.24
C SER A 8 34.29 13.32 -0.33
N PHE A 9 34.45 13.44 1.00
CA PHE A 9 33.76 12.59 1.97
C PHE A 9 32.28 12.97 2.15
N PHE A 10 31.94 14.25 1.99
CA PHE A 10 30.55 14.71 2.07
C PHE A 10 29.70 14.18 0.91
N PHE A 11 30.27 14.09 -0.30
CA PHE A 11 29.57 13.54 -1.47
C PHE A 11 29.27 12.04 -1.33
N ALA A 12 30.19 11.26 -0.76
CA ALA A 12 29.96 9.84 -0.51
C ALA A 12 28.86 9.62 0.55
N LEU A 13 28.82 10.44 1.61
CA LEU A 13 27.76 10.38 2.62
C LEU A 13 26.37 10.71 2.03
N LEU A 14 26.27 11.72 1.16
CA LEU A 14 25.01 12.09 0.51
C LEU A 14 24.47 11.00 -0.43
N LEU A 15 25.36 10.27 -1.12
CA LEU A 15 24.96 9.17 -2.00
C LEU A 15 24.40 7.96 -1.21
N VAL A 16 24.93 7.68 0.00
CA VAL A 16 24.41 6.62 0.87
C VAL A 16 23.03 7.00 1.44
N LEU A 17 22.81 8.26 1.79
CA LEU A 17 21.51 8.75 2.30
C LEU A 17 20.39 8.71 1.25
N SER A 18 20.72 8.72 -0.04
CA SER A 18 19.73 8.66 -1.14
C SER A 18 19.26 7.23 -1.43
N PHE A 19 20.07 6.22 -1.09
CA PHE A 19 19.76 4.81 -1.35
C PHE A 19 18.87 4.16 -0.26
N GLY A 20 18.65 4.87 0.85
CA GLY A 20 17.85 4.39 1.98
C GLY A 20 16.36 4.70 1.91
N MET A 21 15.92 5.51 0.94
CA MET A 21 14.49 5.66 0.69
C MET A 21 14.02 4.44 -0.09
N LYS A 22 13.79 3.33 0.63
CA LYS A 22 12.79 2.36 0.23
C LYS A 22 11.56 3.19 -0.13
N ARG A 23 11.31 3.32 -1.43
CA ARG A 23 9.98 3.52 -1.99
C ARG A 23 9.16 2.37 -1.45
N GLY A 24 8.70 2.50 -0.21
CA GLY A 24 7.44 1.92 0.21
C GLY A 24 6.44 2.62 -0.70
N GLU A 25 6.27 2.08 -1.90
CA GLU A 25 5.01 2.22 -2.59
C GLU A 25 3.98 1.78 -1.57
N ALA A 26 3.37 2.76 -0.91
CA ALA A 26 1.99 2.62 -0.49
C ALA A 26 1.26 2.32 -1.80
N GLN A 27 1.19 1.04 -2.16
CA GLN A 27 0.24 0.56 -3.13
C GLN A 27 -1.10 0.98 -2.54
N TYR A 28 -1.57 2.15 -2.96
CA TYR A 28 -2.95 2.57 -2.76
C TYR A 28 -3.78 1.48 -3.43
N GLN A 29 -4.20 0.48 -2.66
CA GLN A 29 -5.13 -0.53 -3.13
C GLN A 29 -6.44 0.21 -3.36
N VAL A 30 -6.66 0.65 -4.59
CA VAL A 30 -7.90 1.31 -4.99
C VAL A 30 -9.00 0.25 -4.94
N CYS A 31 -9.87 0.37 -3.95
CA CYS A 31 -11.06 -0.47 -3.87
C CYS A 31 -11.95 -0.20 -5.07
N SER A 32 -12.34 -1.25 -5.79
CA SER A 32 -13.15 -1.10 -7.01
C SER A 32 -14.54 -0.53 -6.71
N TYR A 33 -15.07 -0.77 -5.51
CA TYR A 33 -16.41 -0.33 -5.10
C TYR A 33 -16.43 0.40 -3.74
N GLY A 34 -15.26 0.85 -3.28
CA GLY A 34 -15.12 1.53 -1.99
C GLY A 34 -14.74 0.61 -0.82
N THR A 35 -14.63 1.23 0.35
CA THR A 35 -14.27 0.59 1.62
C THR A 35 -15.49 0.38 2.51
N VAL A 36 -15.45 -0.64 3.35
CA VAL A 36 -16.44 -0.94 4.38
C VAL A 36 -15.72 -0.96 5.72
N GLU A 37 -16.20 -0.13 6.65
CA GLU A 37 -15.72 -0.16 8.04
C GLU A 37 -16.32 -1.36 8.77
N MET A 38 -15.49 -2.06 9.54
CA MET A 38 -15.82 -3.27 10.27
C MET A 38 -15.14 -3.21 11.64
N GLU A 39 -15.74 -3.81 12.66
CA GLU A 39 -15.12 -3.86 14.00
C GLU A 39 -13.78 -4.63 13.96
N ARG A 40 -13.75 -5.73 13.20
CA ARG A 40 -12.53 -6.46 12.88
C ARG A 40 -12.65 -7.09 11.50
N CYS A 41 -11.79 -6.66 10.58
CA CYS A 41 -11.80 -7.14 9.22
C CYS A 41 -11.39 -8.63 9.18
N SER A 42 -12.39 -9.47 8.90
CA SER A 42 -12.21 -10.86 8.52
C SER A 42 -12.43 -10.98 7.03
N ILE A 43 -11.53 -11.65 6.29
CA ILE A 43 -11.64 -11.81 4.83
C ILE A 43 -12.96 -12.50 4.46
N ALA A 44 -13.42 -13.46 5.26
CA ALA A 44 -14.67 -14.18 5.01
C ALA A 44 -15.89 -13.24 5.11
N GLU A 45 -15.96 -12.47 6.19
CA GLU A 45 -17.07 -11.54 6.43
C GLU A 45 -17.03 -10.35 5.46
N CYS A 46 -15.84 -9.79 5.24
CA CYS A 46 -15.58 -8.77 4.23
C CYS A 46 -16.01 -9.23 2.84
N THR A 47 -15.68 -10.47 2.45
CA THR A 47 -16.12 -11.04 1.16
C THR A 47 -17.61 -11.25 1.10
N SER A 48 -18.25 -11.73 2.18
CA SER A 48 -19.71 -11.87 2.24
C SER A 48 -20.40 -10.52 2.04
N GLN A 49 -20.02 -9.51 2.83
CA GLN A 49 -20.61 -8.17 2.74
C GLN A 49 -20.37 -7.51 1.37
N CYS A 50 -19.18 -7.66 0.81
CA CYS A 50 -18.90 -7.18 -0.54
C CYS A 50 -19.76 -7.90 -1.58
N HIS A 51 -19.93 -9.22 -1.46
CA HIS A 51 -20.73 -10.02 -2.39
C HIS A 51 -22.23 -9.68 -2.31
N ASP A 52 -22.74 -9.39 -1.12
CA ASP A 52 -24.13 -8.96 -0.91
C ASP A 52 -24.42 -7.60 -1.55
N LYS A 53 -23.45 -6.67 -1.52
CA LYS A 53 -23.59 -5.33 -2.16
C LYS A 53 -23.28 -5.36 -3.65
N VAL A 54 -22.26 -6.11 -4.04
CA VAL A 54 -21.71 -6.15 -5.40
C VAL A 54 -21.51 -7.63 -5.78
N PRO A 55 -22.42 -8.20 -6.58
CA PRO A 55 -22.31 -9.60 -6.99
C PRO A 55 -21.01 -9.84 -7.77
N ARG A 56 -20.36 -10.99 -7.53
CA ARG A 56 -19.03 -11.35 -8.08
C ARG A 56 -17.86 -10.48 -7.61
N SER A 57 -18.03 -9.71 -6.54
CA SER A 57 -16.92 -9.07 -5.86
C SER A 57 -16.29 -9.99 -4.81
N THR A 58 -15.10 -9.62 -4.38
CA THR A 58 -14.32 -10.25 -3.32
C THR A 58 -13.87 -9.17 -2.35
N GLY A 59 -13.78 -9.51 -1.07
CA GLY A 59 -13.32 -8.59 -0.03
C GLY A 59 -11.84 -8.78 0.26
N LYS A 60 -11.11 -7.68 0.47
CA LYS A 60 -9.74 -7.68 1.00
C LYS A 60 -9.66 -6.79 2.23
N CYS A 61 -8.99 -7.25 3.28
CA CYS A 61 -8.68 -6.41 4.41
C CYS A 61 -7.47 -5.54 4.11
N ILE A 62 -7.67 -4.22 4.05
CA ILE A 62 -6.58 -3.25 3.86
C ILE A 62 -6.14 -2.62 5.18
N ALA A 63 -6.97 -2.73 6.22
CA ALA A 63 -6.63 -2.42 7.60
C ALA A 63 -7.31 -3.42 8.56
N ILE A 64 -7.04 -3.29 9.86
CA ILE A 64 -7.64 -4.12 10.91
C ILE A 64 -9.16 -4.00 10.95
N ASP A 65 -9.69 -2.84 10.56
CA ASP A 65 -11.09 -2.44 10.62
C ASP A 65 -11.65 -2.06 9.24
N THR A 66 -10.85 -2.19 8.18
CA THR A 66 -11.22 -1.69 6.86
C THR A 66 -11.18 -2.80 5.82
N CYS A 67 -12.36 -3.11 5.29
CA CYS A 67 -12.61 -4.02 4.18
C CYS A 67 -12.66 -3.25 2.85
N CYS A 68 -12.14 -3.84 1.79
CA CYS A 68 -12.03 -3.26 0.46
C CYS A 68 -12.67 -4.20 -0.56
N CYS A 69 -13.74 -3.75 -1.22
CA CYS A 69 -14.45 -4.57 -2.19
C CYS A 69 -13.82 -4.44 -3.59
N VAL A 70 -13.35 -5.56 -4.14
CA VAL A 70 -12.71 -5.65 -5.46
C VAL A 70 -13.40 -6.71 -6.33
N THR A 71 -13.67 -6.43 -7.60
CA THR A 71 -14.15 -7.47 -8.52
C THR A 71 -12.98 -8.22 -9.14
N ARG A 72 -13.12 -9.54 -9.30
CA ARG A 72 -12.15 -10.39 -10.01
C ARG A 72 -12.03 -10.07 -11.52
N ALA A 73 -12.73 -9.05 -12.02
CA ALA A 73 -12.93 -8.83 -13.44
C ALA A 73 -11.72 -8.24 -14.19
N LYS A 74 -10.62 -7.84 -13.55
CA LYS A 74 -9.49 -7.24 -14.29
C LYS A 74 -8.12 -7.38 -13.59
N PHE A 75 -7.63 -8.61 -13.49
CA PHE A 75 -6.19 -8.89 -13.48
C PHE A 75 -5.87 -9.85 -14.63
N ARG A 76 -6.11 -9.40 -15.88
CA ARG A 76 -5.31 -9.86 -17.03
C ARG A 76 -4.19 -8.85 -17.17
N HIS A 77 -3.01 -9.20 -16.67
CA HIS A 77 -1.74 -8.68 -17.16
C HIS A 77 -0.89 -9.88 -17.52
#